data_AF-A0A7W1M257-F1
#
_entry.id   AF-A0A7W1M257-F1
#
_cell.length_a   1.000
_cell.length_b   1.000
_cell.length_c   1.000
_cell.angle_alpha   90.00
_cell.angle_beta   90.00
_cell.angle_gamma   90.00
#
_symmetry.space_group_name_H-M   'P 1'
#
loop_
_entity.id
_entity.type
_entity.pdbx_description
1 polymer ?
#
loop_
_entity_poly.entity_id
_entity_poly.type
_entity_poly.pdbx_seq_one_letter_code
_entity_poly.pdbx_strand_id
1 'polypeptide(L)'
;MVLALGAVVLLTRGEPNGWGHLVRLLIVLVPAAVLYMLAVGRLGGVDHLRTSDSVSGAERVRGRAAEPWRSVLAVSAILLGPLAMLEFLRWVGVDTGRPLVVAAIFAVTALIAGNAAFAARVAYGALLAGLSALVAWLVLWGEILDHPSPNAYRWLLVVAAALLLLIAAALAARDAIGAGELATAGGIAAIGAGIIGILVGTVLGIIDTVSGGSGSSEDAPLHVSQQGHGLGSLTSSASGLQDFGWDLYLLLVSLALIWIGSRVRARGLGYVGGAGLLAFLLSVGAQLTRLESGAMPSSSVVGWPLALVTLGLAGLMAPVLLRRRES
;
A
#
# COMPACT_ATOMS: atom_id res chain seq x y z
N MET A 1 5.16 1.54 -22.35
CA MET A 1 4.02 0.64 -22.07
C MET A 1 4.12 -0.67 -22.83
N VAL A 2 4.18 -0.66 -24.18
CA VAL A 2 4.28 -1.89 -25.00
C VAL A 2 5.47 -2.77 -24.60
N LEU A 3 6.64 -2.19 -24.28
CA LEU A 3 7.80 -2.94 -23.79
C LEU A 3 7.56 -3.63 -22.44
N ALA A 4 6.92 -2.94 -21.48
CA ALA A 4 6.61 -3.52 -20.18
C ALA A 4 5.56 -4.62 -20.29
N LEU A 5 4.52 -4.40 -21.10
CA LEU A 5 3.49 -5.39 -21.37
C LEU A 5 4.07 -6.61 -22.11
N GLY A 6 4.95 -6.38 -23.09
CA GLY A 6 5.64 -7.43 -23.83
C GLY A 6 6.54 -8.29 -22.94
N ALA A 7 7.27 -7.66 -22.01
CA ALA A 7 8.08 -8.39 -21.03
C ALA A 7 7.24 -9.28 -20.13
N VAL A 8 6.12 -8.75 -19.60
CA VAL A 8 5.19 -9.53 -18.75
C VAL A 8 4.55 -10.67 -19.53
N VAL A 9 4.10 -10.43 -20.77
CA VAL A 9 3.50 -11.47 -21.63
C VAL A 9 4.51 -12.55 -22.01
N LEU A 10 5.77 -12.19 -22.27
CA LEU A 10 6.84 -13.16 -22.56
C LEU A 10 7.19 -14.00 -21.33
N LEU A 11 7.19 -13.40 -20.14
CA LEU A 11 7.38 -14.13 -18.89
C LEU A 11 6.24 -15.13 -18.61
N THR A 12 4.99 -14.76 -18.90
CA THR A 12 3.83 -15.64 -18.65
C THR A 12 3.64 -16.70 -19.73
N ARG A 13 4.17 -16.49 -20.94
CA ARG A 13 4.11 -17.47 -22.04
C ARG A 13 5.33 -18.39 -22.14
N GLY A 14 6.43 -18.08 -21.48
CA GLY A 14 7.61 -18.94 -21.47
C GLY A 14 7.33 -20.23 -20.71
N GLU A 15 7.32 -21.37 -21.42
CA GLU A 15 7.19 -22.68 -20.78
C GLU A 15 8.19 -22.87 -19.63
N PRO A 16 7.83 -23.65 -18.58
CA PRO A 16 8.65 -23.86 -17.40
C PRO A 16 10.09 -24.34 -17.72
N ASN A 17 10.31 -25.03 -18.85
CA ASN A 17 11.59 -25.64 -19.22
C ASN A 17 12.34 -25.02 -20.43
N GLY A 18 11.80 -23.99 -21.09
CA GLY A 18 12.34 -23.52 -22.38
C GLY A 18 13.42 -22.44 -22.31
N TRP A 19 13.42 -21.61 -21.26
CA TRP A 19 14.24 -20.39 -21.20
C TRP A 19 15.14 -20.39 -19.96
N GLY A 20 16.45 -20.24 -20.15
CA GLY A 20 17.38 -20.06 -19.03
C GLY A 20 17.10 -18.77 -18.24
N HIS A 21 17.38 -18.78 -16.94
CA HIS A 21 17.19 -17.62 -16.04
C HIS A 21 17.80 -16.33 -16.56
N LEU A 22 18.93 -16.41 -17.25
CA LEU A 22 19.60 -15.27 -17.88
C LEU A 22 18.72 -14.57 -18.93
N VAL A 23 17.98 -15.35 -19.73
CA VAL A 23 17.13 -14.78 -20.79
C VAL A 23 15.88 -14.15 -20.19
N ARG A 24 15.27 -14.79 -19.18
CA ARG A 24 14.16 -14.21 -18.41
C ARG A 24 14.59 -12.90 -17.73
N LEU A 25 15.77 -12.87 -17.12
CA LEU A 25 16.36 -11.67 -16.56
C LEU A 25 16.48 -10.56 -17.62
N LEU A 26 17.08 -10.84 -18.78
CA LEU A 26 17.26 -9.84 -19.83
C LEU A 26 15.93 -9.28 -20.36
N ILE A 27 14.91 -10.12 -20.51
CA ILE A 27 13.56 -9.73 -20.96
C ILE A 27 12.92 -8.71 -20.02
N VAL A 28 13.22 -8.76 -18.72
CA VAL A 28 12.64 -7.86 -17.72
C VAL A 28 13.55 -6.67 -17.42
N LEU A 29 14.84 -6.95 -17.23
CA LEU A 29 15.85 -5.98 -16.82
C LEU A 29 16.05 -4.90 -17.88
N VAL A 30 16.13 -5.28 -19.17
CA VAL A 30 16.37 -4.31 -20.25
C VAL A 30 15.21 -3.31 -20.34
N PRO A 31 13.93 -3.72 -20.44
CA PRO A 31 12.82 -2.77 -20.36
C PRO A 31 12.79 -1.96 -19.07
N ALA A 32 13.01 -2.59 -17.91
CA ALA A 32 13.01 -1.87 -16.62
C ALA A 32 14.05 -0.75 -16.60
N ALA A 33 15.30 -1.06 -16.98
CA ALA A 33 16.40 -0.10 -16.99
C ALA A 33 16.21 1.02 -18.02
N VAL A 34 15.78 0.69 -19.24
CA VAL A 34 15.52 1.68 -20.30
C VAL A 34 14.39 2.62 -19.89
N LEU A 35 13.27 2.09 -19.41
CA LEU A 35 12.13 2.88 -18.93
C LEU A 35 12.53 3.78 -17.75
N TYR A 36 13.35 3.27 -16.81
CA TYR A 36 13.85 4.04 -15.68
C TYR A 36 14.73 5.21 -16.12
N MET A 37 15.70 4.95 -16.99
CA MET A 37 16.64 5.96 -17.50
C MET A 37 15.93 7.05 -18.31
N LEU A 38 14.94 6.67 -19.11
CA LEU A 38 14.07 7.61 -19.85
C LEU A 38 13.23 8.46 -18.88
N ALA A 39 12.65 7.84 -17.86
CA ALA A 39 11.82 8.54 -16.88
C ALA A 39 12.62 9.56 -16.07
N VAL A 40 13.86 9.22 -15.68
CA VAL A 40 14.78 10.11 -14.96
C VAL A 40 15.44 11.15 -15.88
N GLY A 41 15.23 11.05 -17.20
CA GLY A 41 15.75 12.02 -18.17
C GLY A 41 17.25 11.88 -18.45
N ARG A 42 17.89 10.77 -18.06
CA ARG A 42 19.33 10.55 -18.29
C ARG A 42 19.69 10.27 -19.75
N LEU A 43 18.71 9.87 -20.56
CA LEU A 43 18.87 9.60 -22.00
C LEU A 43 18.37 10.75 -22.90
N GLY A 44 17.70 11.76 -22.33
CA GLY A 44 17.01 12.82 -23.07
C GLY A 44 17.69 14.19 -22.95
N GLY A 45 18.93 14.32 -23.41
CA GLY A 45 19.67 15.59 -23.45
C GLY A 45 19.27 16.54 -24.59
N VAL A 46 17.98 16.66 -24.94
CA VAL A 46 17.53 17.38 -26.16
C VAL A 46 16.48 18.47 -25.89
N ASP A 47 16.41 19.03 -24.67
CA ASP A 47 15.41 20.07 -24.32
C ASP A 47 15.95 21.52 -24.40
N HIS A 48 17.14 21.76 -24.97
CA HIS A 48 17.70 23.12 -25.06
C HIS A 48 17.12 24.00 -26.18
N LEU A 49 16.07 23.58 -26.89
CA LEU A 49 15.54 24.30 -28.07
C LEU A 49 14.03 24.59 -28.06
N ARG A 50 13.35 24.56 -26.92
CA ARG A 50 11.93 24.97 -26.84
C ARG A 50 11.76 26.27 -26.06
N THR A 51 12.03 27.35 -26.80
CA THR A 51 11.41 28.69 -26.71
C THR A 51 11.08 29.18 -25.30
N SER A 52 12.02 29.98 -24.78
CA SER A 52 11.73 31.14 -23.95
C SER A 52 10.64 31.96 -24.63
N ASP A 53 9.42 31.94 -24.12
CA ASP A 53 8.53 33.11 -24.13
C ASP A 53 7.43 32.99 -23.07
N SER A 54 7.43 33.99 -22.18
CA SER A 54 6.35 34.47 -21.31
C SER A 54 5.36 33.45 -20.74
N VAL A 55 5.72 32.82 -19.61
CA VAL A 55 4.77 32.08 -18.78
C VAL A 55 4.67 32.70 -17.38
N SER A 56 3.45 33.14 -17.06
CA SER A 56 3.05 33.89 -15.87
C SER A 56 3.19 33.08 -14.58
N GLY A 57 3.39 33.76 -13.43
CA GLY A 57 3.76 33.17 -12.14
C GLY A 57 2.83 32.09 -11.57
N ALA A 58 1.61 31.93 -12.11
CA ALA A 58 0.68 30.85 -11.73
C ALA A 58 1.07 29.48 -12.33
N GLU A 59 1.75 29.45 -13.48
CA GLU A 59 2.22 28.21 -14.11
C GLU A 59 3.52 27.68 -13.49
N ARG A 60 4.28 28.52 -12.78
CA ARG A 60 5.49 28.08 -12.05
C ARG A 60 5.19 27.09 -10.92
N VAL A 61 3.96 27.09 -10.40
CA VAL A 61 3.50 26.12 -9.39
C VAL A 61 2.99 24.83 -10.03
N ARG A 62 2.41 24.88 -11.24
CA ARG A 62 2.04 23.69 -12.04
C ARG A 62 3.22 23.03 -12.76
N GLY A 63 4.28 23.79 -13.06
CA GLY A 63 5.46 23.34 -13.81
C GLY A 63 6.50 22.52 -13.01
N ARG A 64 6.19 22.06 -11.80
CA ARG A 64 7.10 21.19 -11.02
C ARG A 64 6.75 19.71 -11.02
N ALA A 65 5.58 19.33 -11.51
CA ALA A 65 5.19 17.93 -11.64
C ALA A 65 5.77 17.34 -12.93
N ALA A 66 6.30 16.11 -12.86
CA ALA A 66 6.80 15.40 -14.03
C ALA A 66 5.73 15.31 -15.12
N GLU A 67 6.13 15.41 -16.39
CA GLU A 67 5.24 15.24 -17.53
C GLU A 67 4.49 13.89 -17.43
N PRO A 68 3.21 13.80 -17.83
CA PRO A 68 2.40 12.60 -17.64
C PRO A 68 3.05 11.32 -18.18
N TRP A 69 3.73 11.40 -19.33
CA TRP A 69 4.43 10.27 -19.92
C TRP A 69 5.64 9.80 -19.07
N ARG A 70 6.41 10.72 -18.46
CA ARG A 70 7.54 10.38 -17.58
C ARG A 70 7.05 9.65 -16.34
N SER A 71 5.91 10.06 -15.79
CA SER A 71 5.27 9.38 -14.65
C SER A 71 4.90 7.94 -14.99
N VAL A 72 4.31 7.72 -16.17
CA VAL A 72 3.94 6.39 -16.66
C VAL A 72 5.17 5.50 -16.87
N LEU A 73 6.25 6.03 -17.46
CA LEU A 73 7.51 5.28 -17.61
C LEU A 73 8.14 4.93 -16.26
N ALA A 74 8.19 5.88 -15.32
CA ALA A 74 8.73 5.67 -13.97
C ALA A 74 7.97 4.57 -13.24
N VAL A 75 6.64 4.62 -13.23
CA VAL A 75 5.79 3.64 -12.57
C VAL A 75 6.03 2.24 -13.15
N SER A 76 6.06 2.09 -14.48
CA SER A 76 6.34 0.79 -15.08
C SER A 76 7.74 0.28 -14.80
N ALA A 77 8.75 1.14 -14.80
CA ALA A 77 10.10 0.74 -14.44
C ALA A 77 10.19 0.27 -12.99
N ILE A 78 9.55 0.98 -12.06
CA ILE A 78 9.52 0.62 -10.64
C ILE A 78 8.78 -0.70 -10.43
N LEU A 79 7.66 -0.94 -11.11
CA LEU A 79 6.91 -2.19 -11.00
C LEU A 79 7.68 -3.40 -11.57
N LEU A 80 8.48 -3.20 -12.62
CA LEU A 80 9.36 -4.25 -13.15
C LEU A 80 10.61 -4.47 -12.29
N GLY A 81 10.99 -3.52 -11.43
CA GLY A 81 12.18 -3.57 -10.58
C GLY A 81 12.27 -4.82 -9.69
N PRO A 82 11.25 -5.12 -8.87
CA PRO A 82 11.22 -6.34 -8.05
C PRO A 82 11.37 -7.61 -8.88
N LEU A 83 10.68 -7.69 -10.03
CA LEU A 83 10.73 -8.85 -10.92
C LEU A 83 12.13 -9.04 -11.52
N ALA A 84 12.76 -7.95 -11.99
CA ALA A 84 14.12 -7.99 -12.50
C ALA A 84 15.12 -8.43 -11.42
N MET A 85 14.97 -7.93 -10.20
CA MET A 85 15.83 -8.32 -9.07
C MET A 85 15.64 -9.79 -8.69
N LEU A 86 14.41 -10.29 -8.71
CA LEU A 86 14.09 -11.67 -8.37
C LEU A 86 14.67 -12.65 -9.41
N GLU A 87 14.53 -12.35 -10.71
CA GLU A 87 15.17 -13.14 -11.77
C GLU A 87 16.70 -13.04 -11.72
N PHE A 88 17.26 -11.89 -11.33
CA PHE A 88 18.71 -11.74 -11.13
C PHE A 88 19.20 -12.64 -10.01
N LEU A 89 18.52 -12.65 -8.87
CA LEU A 89 18.88 -13.48 -7.72
C LEU A 89 18.76 -14.98 -8.04
N ARG A 90 17.70 -15.39 -8.76
CA ARG A 90 17.54 -16.76 -9.27
C ARG A 90 18.69 -17.15 -10.20
N TRP A 91 19.09 -16.26 -11.11
CA TRP A 91 20.21 -16.48 -12.02
C TRP A 91 21.55 -16.64 -11.28
N VAL A 92 21.77 -15.86 -10.22
CA VAL A 92 22.96 -15.99 -9.35
C VAL A 92 22.91 -17.24 -8.47
N GLY A 93 21.76 -17.94 -8.41
CA GLY A 93 21.57 -19.14 -7.59
C GLY A 93 21.23 -18.83 -6.12
N VAL A 94 20.74 -17.62 -5.83
CA VAL A 94 20.24 -17.25 -4.50
C VAL A 94 18.84 -17.82 -4.31
N ASP A 95 18.61 -18.44 -3.15
CA ASP A 95 17.28 -18.90 -2.75
C ASP A 95 16.35 -17.71 -2.47
N THR A 96 15.46 -17.43 -3.43
CA THR A 96 14.48 -16.33 -3.36
C THR A 96 13.28 -16.64 -2.46
N GLY A 97 13.17 -17.86 -1.92
CA GLY A 97 12.10 -18.23 -0.99
C GLY A 97 12.31 -17.68 0.42
N ARG A 98 13.50 -17.19 0.74
CA ARG A 98 13.82 -16.65 2.08
C ARG A 98 13.15 -15.28 2.27
N PRO A 99 12.34 -15.08 3.33
CA PRO A 99 11.64 -13.81 3.57
C PRO A 99 12.58 -12.61 3.64
N LEU A 100 13.77 -12.77 4.22
CA LEU A 100 14.79 -11.72 4.27
C LEU A 100 15.24 -11.23 2.88
N VAL A 101 15.32 -12.13 1.89
CA VAL A 101 15.67 -11.78 0.51
C VAL A 101 14.53 -10.98 -0.12
N VAL A 102 13.28 -11.39 0.10
CA VAL A 102 12.09 -10.65 -0.35
C VAL A 102 12.06 -9.24 0.26
N ALA A 103 12.30 -9.12 1.57
CA ALA A 103 12.40 -7.83 2.25
C ALA A 103 13.47 -6.93 1.62
N ALA A 104 14.65 -7.49 1.30
CA ALA A 104 15.73 -6.76 0.65
C ALA A 104 15.34 -6.28 -0.77
N ILE A 105 14.66 -7.11 -1.57
CA ILE A 105 14.17 -6.72 -2.90
C ILE A 105 13.24 -5.50 -2.82
N PHE A 106 12.27 -5.54 -1.89
CA PHE A 106 11.34 -4.43 -1.67
C PHE A 106 12.02 -3.19 -1.07
N ALA A 107 13.04 -3.37 -0.22
CA ALA A 107 13.82 -2.25 0.30
C ALA A 107 14.60 -1.55 -0.82
N VAL A 108 15.28 -2.31 -1.69
CA VAL A 108 15.98 -1.74 -2.85
C VAL A 108 14.99 -1.07 -3.81
N THR A 109 13.83 -1.68 -4.04
CA THR A 109 12.77 -1.08 -4.86
C THR A 109 12.27 0.24 -4.27
N ALA A 110 12.14 0.32 -2.95
CA ALA A 110 11.76 1.55 -2.26
C ALA A 110 12.79 2.66 -2.47
N LEU A 111 14.09 2.33 -2.40
CA LEU A 111 15.17 3.28 -2.67
C LEU A 111 15.18 3.75 -4.12
N ILE A 112 14.99 2.85 -5.09
CA ILE A 112 14.93 3.18 -6.52
C ILE A 112 13.74 4.09 -6.82
N ALA A 113 12.57 3.78 -6.25
CA ALA A 113 11.35 4.56 -6.38
C ALA A 113 11.47 5.94 -5.72
N GLY A 114 12.08 6.00 -4.53
CA GLY A 114 12.37 7.24 -3.82
C GLY A 114 13.34 8.12 -4.61
N ASN A 115 14.42 7.53 -5.16
CA ASN A 115 15.34 8.25 -6.03
C ASN A 115 14.63 8.77 -7.29
N ALA A 116 13.74 8.00 -7.91
CA ALA A 116 12.94 8.49 -9.02
C ALA A 116 12.01 9.65 -8.62
N ALA A 117 11.42 9.61 -7.41
CA ALA A 117 10.60 10.70 -6.90
C ALA A 117 11.41 12.00 -6.74
N PHE A 118 12.63 11.93 -6.21
CA PHE A 118 13.49 13.09 -6.04
C PHE A 118 14.12 13.58 -7.36
N ALA A 119 14.70 12.66 -8.14
CA ALA A 119 15.45 13.00 -9.35
C ALA A 119 14.52 13.39 -10.52
N ALA A 120 13.43 12.66 -10.71
CA ALA A 120 12.50 12.87 -11.82
C ALA A 120 11.28 13.72 -11.43
N ARG A 121 11.14 14.11 -10.15
CA ARG A 121 9.97 14.83 -9.62
C ARG A 121 8.64 14.12 -9.88
N VAL A 122 8.68 12.79 -9.90
CA VAL A 122 7.50 11.94 -10.10
C VAL A 122 6.85 11.69 -8.75
N ALA A 123 5.77 12.42 -8.47
CA ALA A 123 5.08 12.33 -7.18
C ALA A 123 4.63 10.90 -6.84
N TYR A 124 4.11 10.16 -7.84
CA TYR A 124 3.74 8.74 -7.71
C TYR A 124 4.91 7.82 -7.34
N GLY A 125 6.17 8.21 -7.63
CA GLY A 125 7.35 7.46 -7.20
C GLY A 125 7.47 7.42 -5.67
N ALA A 126 7.05 8.49 -4.98
CA ALA A 126 7.05 8.54 -3.53
C ALA A 126 5.98 7.62 -2.90
N LEU A 127 4.82 7.47 -3.57
CA LEU A 127 3.80 6.49 -3.15
C LEU A 127 4.36 5.08 -3.25
N LEU A 128 4.94 4.72 -4.41
CA LEU A 128 5.53 3.40 -4.63
C LEU A 128 6.70 3.14 -3.68
N ALA A 129 7.52 4.16 -3.39
CA ALA A 129 8.57 4.06 -2.39
C ALA A 129 8.00 3.74 -1.00
N GLY A 130 6.95 4.46 -0.57
CA GLY A 130 6.29 4.22 0.71
C GLY A 130 5.65 2.83 0.81
N LEU A 131 4.93 2.39 -0.23
CA LEU A 131 4.32 1.06 -0.27
C LEU A 131 5.37 -0.07 -0.31
N SER A 132 6.42 0.09 -1.10
CA SER A 132 7.52 -0.88 -1.16
C SER A 132 8.26 -0.95 0.17
N ALA A 133 8.50 0.20 0.83
CA ALA A 133 9.07 0.24 2.17
C ALA A 133 8.15 -0.42 3.21
N LEU A 134 6.83 -0.26 3.09
CA LEU A 134 5.85 -0.92 3.95
C LEU A 134 5.91 -2.44 3.81
N VAL A 135 5.96 -2.96 2.58
CA VAL A 135 6.11 -4.41 2.34
C VAL A 135 7.44 -4.91 2.91
N ALA A 136 8.55 -4.22 2.61
CA ALA A 136 9.86 -4.57 3.15
C ALA A 136 9.85 -4.60 4.69
N TRP A 137 9.21 -3.61 5.31
CA TRP A 137 9.05 -3.53 6.77
C TRP A 137 8.29 -4.73 7.33
N LEU A 138 7.15 -5.08 6.75
CA LEU A 138 6.33 -6.19 7.24
C LEU A 138 7.02 -7.54 7.08
N VAL A 139 7.69 -7.77 5.95
CA VAL A 139 8.41 -9.03 5.71
C VAL A 139 9.63 -9.14 6.62
N LEU A 140 10.39 -8.05 6.79
CA LEU A 140 11.54 -8.01 7.68
C LEU A 140 11.15 -8.36 9.13
N TRP A 141 10.11 -7.73 9.65
CA TRP A 141 9.65 -7.99 11.02
C TRP A 141 8.90 -9.31 11.15
N GLY A 142 8.26 -9.80 10.08
CA GLY A 142 7.68 -11.15 10.04
C GLY A 142 8.72 -12.23 10.26
N GLU A 143 9.90 -12.07 9.65
CA GLU A 143 11.06 -12.94 9.85
C GLU A 143 11.68 -12.75 11.23
N ILE A 144 11.98 -11.51 11.65
CA ILE A 144 12.65 -11.24 12.93
C ILE A 144 11.83 -11.70 14.14
N LEU A 145 10.50 -11.64 14.05
CA LEU A 145 9.59 -11.97 15.16
C LEU A 145 9.07 -13.42 15.09
N ASP A 146 9.55 -14.24 14.15
CA ASP A 146 9.18 -15.65 14.01
C ASP A 146 7.66 -15.92 14.11
N HIS A 147 6.89 -15.48 13.11
CA HIS A 147 5.41 -15.59 13.05
C HIS A 147 4.67 -14.68 14.04
N PRO A 148 4.74 -13.35 13.87
CA PRO A 148 4.09 -12.43 14.78
C PRO A 148 2.57 -12.57 14.77
N SER A 149 1.96 -12.42 15.96
CA SER A 149 0.50 -12.42 16.10
C SER A 149 -0.16 -11.31 15.27
N PRO A 150 -1.45 -11.44 14.89
CA PRO A 150 -2.17 -10.37 14.19
C PRO A 150 -2.08 -9.03 14.91
N ASN A 151 -2.15 -9.02 16.24
CA ASN A 151 -2.00 -7.82 17.05
C ASN A 151 -0.60 -7.18 16.92
N ALA A 152 0.45 -7.98 16.79
CA ALA A 152 1.80 -7.48 16.54
C ALA A 152 1.91 -6.85 15.14
N TYR A 153 1.30 -7.45 14.11
CA TYR A 153 1.22 -6.83 12.77
C TYR A 153 0.47 -5.50 12.78
N ARG A 154 -0.60 -5.37 13.57
CA ARG A 154 -1.29 -4.08 13.75
C ARG A 154 -0.34 -3.01 14.28
N TRP A 155 0.39 -3.31 15.34
CA TRP A 155 1.36 -2.36 15.91
C TRP A 155 2.50 -2.04 14.94
N LEU A 156 2.99 -3.02 14.19
CA LEU A 156 3.99 -2.80 13.13
C LEU A 156 3.48 -1.82 12.07
N LEU A 157 2.22 -1.94 11.67
CA LEU A 157 1.58 -1.01 10.73
C LEU A 157 1.37 0.38 11.34
N VAL A 158 0.98 0.49 12.62
CA VAL A 158 0.88 1.78 13.31
C VAL A 158 2.23 2.49 13.33
N VAL A 159 3.31 1.77 13.67
CA VAL A 159 4.67 2.32 13.67
C VAL A 159 5.09 2.74 12.27
N ALA A 160 4.86 1.88 11.26
CA ALA A 160 5.18 2.22 9.88
C ALA A 160 4.39 3.43 9.37
N ALA A 161 3.11 3.53 9.70
CA ALA A 161 2.28 4.68 9.39
C ALA A 161 2.82 5.96 10.01
N ALA A 162 3.19 5.92 11.30
CA ALA A 162 3.78 7.05 12.00
C ALA A 162 5.10 7.49 11.34
N LEU A 163 5.99 6.55 11.00
CA LEU A 163 7.25 6.85 10.31
C LEU A 163 7.01 7.48 8.94
N LEU A 164 6.10 6.92 8.13
CA LEU A 164 5.77 7.46 6.80
C LEU A 164 5.16 8.86 6.89
N LEU A 165 4.29 9.11 7.88
CA LEU A 165 3.70 10.42 8.11
C LEU A 165 4.73 11.45 8.63
N LEU A 166 5.67 11.05 9.48
CA LEU A 166 6.77 11.90 9.92
C LEU A 166 7.68 12.28 8.75
N ILE A 167 8.01 11.31 7.89
CA ILE A 167 8.78 11.56 6.67
C ILE A 167 7.99 12.51 5.75
N ALA A 168 6.69 12.25 5.54
CA ALA A 168 5.83 13.13 4.75
C ALA A 168 5.77 14.56 5.29
N ALA A 169 5.65 14.73 6.62
CA ALA A 169 5.67 16.03 7.28
C ALA A 169 7.04 16.72 7.12
N ALA A 170 8.15 15.99 7.25
CA ALA A 170 9.48 16.52 7.02
C ALA A 170 9.69 16.95 5.55
N LEU A 171 9.16 16.21 4.58
CA LEU A 171 9.16 16.62 3.17
C LEU A 171 8.29 17.86 2.95
N ALA A 172 7.09 17.90 3.54
CA ALA A 172 6.18 19.05 3.44
C ALA A 172 6.81 20.32 4.02
N ALA A 173 7.51 20.22 5.16
CA ALA A 173 8.23 21.33 5.78
C ALA A 173 9.38 21.86 4.91
N ARG A 174 9.84 21.08 3.92
CA ARG A 174 10.90 21.44 2.98
C ARG A 174 10.38 21.75 1.57
N ASP A 175 9.07 21.87 1.40
CA ASP A 175 8.40 22.01 0.09
C ASP A 175 8.85 20.94 -0.94
N ALA A 176 9.19 19.75 -0.45
CA ALA A 176 9.66 18.64 -1.27
C ALA A 176 8.48 17.89 -1.91
N ILE A 177 8.70 17.41 -3.14
CA ILE A 177 7.71 16.68 -3.93
C ILE A 177 7.52 15.27 -3.32
N GLY A 178 6.30 14.76 -3.33
CA GLY A 178 5.99 13.42 -2.84
C GLY A 178 5.46 13.35 -1.40
N ALA A 179 5.35 14.49 -0.69
CA ALA A 179 4.85 14.53 0.67
C ALA A 179 3.41 14.00 0.78
N GLY A 180 2.51 14.38 -0.13
CA GLY A 180 1.13 13.92 -0.13
C GLY A 180 0.99 12.43 -0.41
N GLU A 181 1.85 11.90 -1.27
CA GLU A 181 1.90 10.51 -1.68
C GLU A 181 2.44 9.60 -0.56
N LEU A 182 3.50 10.03 0.14
CA LEU A 182 3.98 9.34 1.34
C LEU A 182 2.97 9.38 2.48
N ALA A 183 2.28 10.52 2.66
CA ALA A 183 1.19 10.60 3.63
C ALA A 183 0.05 9.65 3.27
N THR A 184 -0.23 9.46 1.98
CA THR A 184 -1.22 8.48 1.49
C THR A 184 -0.78 7.05 1.81
N ALA A 185 0.49 6.69 1.57
CA ALA A 185 1.04 5.38 1.97
C ALA A 185 0.95 5.16 3.49
N GLY A 186 1.28 6.18 4.29
CA GLY A 186 1.12 6.16 5.75
C GLY A 186 -0.35 5.98 6.17
N GLY A 187 -1.28 6.64 5.49
CA GLY A 187 -2.71 6.46 5.70
C GLY A 187 -3.19 5.04 5.37
N ILE A 188 -2.70 4.43 4.28
CA ILE A 188 -2.99 3.03 3.93
C ILE A 188 -2.51 2.10 5.04
N ALA A 189 -1.29 2.30 5.55
CA ALA A 189 -0.76 1.53 6.66
C ALA A 189 -1.61 1.69 7.93
N ALA A 190 -2.00 2.92 8.28
CA ALA A 190 -2.84 3.20 9.45
C ALA A 190 -4.21 2.50 9.36
N ILE A 191 -4.85 2.55 8.20
CA ILE A 191 -6.14 1.87 7.98
C ILE A 191 -5.94 0.35 8.00
N GLY A 192 -4.90 -0.15 7.36
CA GLY A 192 -4.54 -1.57 7.39
C GLY A 192 -4.41 -2.10 8.81
N ALA A 193 -3.80 -1.32 9.72
CA ALA A 193 -3.65 -1.69 11.13
C ALA A 193 -5.01 -1.97 11.81
N GLY A 194 -6.01 -1.14 11.55
CA GLY A 194 -7.33 -1.37 12.13
C GLY A 194 -8.09 -2.53 11.45
N ILE A 195 -7.96 -2.66 10.13
CA ILE A 195 -8.67 -3.68 9.34
C ILE A 195 -8.20 -5.11 9.60
N ILE A 196 -6.92 -5.32 9.97
CA ILE A 196 -6.37 -6.68 10.15
C ILE A 196 -7.21 -7.56 11.09
N GLY A 197 -7.92 -7.01 12.07
CA GLY A 197 -8.82 -7.83 12.92
C GLY A 197 -10.08 -8.33 12.24
N ILE A 198 -10.52 -7.67 11.18
CA ILE A 198 -11.73 -7.99 10.42
C ILE A 198 -11.43 -9.04 9.34
N LEU A 199 -10.20 -9.02 8.79
CA LEU A 199 -9.82 -9.74 7.56
C LEU A 199 -8.62 -10.69 7.75
N VAL A 200 -8.48 -11.29 8.93
CA VAL A 200 -7.37 -12.22 9.25
C VAL A 200 -7.24 -13.35 8.21
N GLY A 201 -8.32 -13.76 7.53
CA GLY A 201 -8.26 -14.79 6.49
C GLY A 201 -7.85 -14.32 5.08
N THR A 202 -8.08 -13.05 4.72
CA THR A 202 -7.95 -12.58 3.32
C THR A 202 -6.65 -11.81 3.08
N VAL A 203 -6.16 -11.09 4.10
CA VAL A 203 -4.90 -10.32 4.01
C VAL A 203 -3.68 -11.24 4.06
N LEU A 204 -3.72 -12.28 4.90
CA LEU A 204 -2.65 -13.28 4.96
C LEU A 204 -2.53 -14.05 3.64
N GLY A 205 -3.64 -14.38 2.98
CA GLY A 205 -3.62 -15.05 1.68
C GLY A 205 -2.97 -14.22 0.56
N ILE A 206 -3.09 -12.88 0.59
CA ILE A 206 -2.45 -11.98 -0.38
C ILE A 206 -0.95 -11.86 -0.11
N ILE A 207 -0.54 -11.80 1.16
CA ILE A 207 0.87 -11.80 1.55
C ILE A 207 1.50 -13.13 1.14
N ASP A 208 0.83 -14.25 1.40
CA ASP A 208 1.32 -15.60 1.08
C ASP A 208 1.38 -15.85 -0.44
N THR A 209 0.47 -15.28 -1.23
CA THR A 209 0.59 -15.30 -2.71
C THR A 209 1.72 -14.41 -3.25
N VAL A 210 2.11 -13.37 -2.52
CA VAL A 210 3.21 -12.47 -2.91
C VAL A 210 4.57 -12.99 -2.43
N SER A 211 4.64 -13.63 -1.26
CA SER A 211 5.86 -14.30 -0.75
C SER A 211 6.06 -15.70 -1.35
N GLY A 212 4.98 -16.42 -1.65
CA GLY A 212 4.98 -17.74 -2.28
C GLY A 212 5.11 -17.70 -3.80
N GLY A 213 6.01 -16.86 -4.31
CA GLY A 213 6.20 -16.68 -5.75
C GLY A 213 6.46 -17.99 -6.51
N SER A 214 5.45 -18.46 -7.24
CA SER A 214 5.55 -19.22 -8.50
C SER A 214 6.61 -20.33 -8.56
N GLY A 215 6.46 -21.35 -7.72
CA GLY A 215 7.20 -22.60 -7.79
C GLY A 215 6.30 -23.81 -7.61
N SER A 216 6.23 -24.66 -8.64
CA SER A 216 5.65 -26.01 -8.72
C SER A 216 4.15 -26.17 -8.42
N SER A 217 3.35 -26.09 -9.48
CA SER A 217 2.08 -26.83 -9.59
C SER A 217 2.33 -28.07 -10.44
N GLU A 218 2.73 -29.17 -9.82
CA GLU A 218 2.62 -30.50 -10.43
C GLU A 218 2.44 -31.52 -9.29
N ASP A 219 1.29 -32.18 -9.33
CA ASP A 219 0.86 -33.34 -8.55
C ASP A 219 0.58 -33.16 -7.04
N ALA A 220 -0.52 -32.46 -6.74
CA ALA A 220 -1.32 -32.77 -5.56
C ALA A 220 -2.80 -32.90 -5.99
N PRO A 221 -3.48 -34.03 -5.72
CA PRO A 221 -4.86 -34.22 -6.13
C PRO A 221 -5.75 -33.17 -5.46
N LEU A 222 -6.72 -32.71 -6.24
CA LEU A 222 -7.74 -31.73 -5.93
C LEU A 222 -8.57 -32.13 -4.69
N HIS A 223 -8.04 -31.93 -3.48
CA HIS A 223 -8.84 -31.83 -2.27
C HIS A 223 -9.39 -30.40 -2.18
N VAL A 224 -10.47 -30.16 -2.91
CA VAL A 224 -11.45 -29.15 -2.52
C VAL A 224 -12.13 -29.69 -1.25
N SER A 225 -11.46 -29.53 -0.11
CA SER A 225 -12.13 -29.57 1.19
C SER A 225 -12.87 -28.26 1.36
N GLN A 226 -14.04 -28.25 0.72
CA GLN A 226 -15.24 -27.59 1.18
C GLN A 226 -15.44 -27.91 2.67
N GLN A 227 -14.87 -27.11 3.56
CA GLN A 227 -15.16 -27.18 5.00
C GLN A 227 -15.80 -25.87 5.46
N GLY A 228 -16.95 -25.59 4.85
CA GLY A 228 -18.03 -24.88 5.53
C GLY A 228 -18.56 -25.80 6.63
N HIS A 229 -18.02 -25.64 7.84
CA HIS A 229 -18.63 -25.90 9.15
C HIS A 229 -17.50 -25.95 10.18
N GLY A 230 -17.30 -24.82 10.87
CA GLY A 230 -16.23 -24.66 11.85
C GLY A 230 -15.76 -23.21 12.09
N LEU A 231 -16.31 -22.22 11.39
CA LEU A 231 -16.00 -20.78 11.54
C LEU A 231 -16.47 -20.15 12.87
N GLY A 232 -16.78 -20.96 13.90
CA GLY A 232 -17.44 -20.52 15.13
C GLY A 232 -16.68 -20.76 16.44
N SER A 233 -15.53 -21.44 16.46
CA SER A 233 -14.98 -21.90 17.77
C SER A 233 -13.48 -21.69 18.03
N LEU A 234 -12.79 -20.81 17.31
CA LEU A 234 -11.41 -20.42 17.65
C LEU A 234 -11.21 -18.92 17.92
N THR A 235 -12.29 -18.13 18.00
CA THR A 235 -12.26 -16.75 18.53
C THR A 235 -12.84 -16.67 19.94
N SER A 236 -12.69 -17.74 20.72
CA SER A 236 -13.11 -17.78 22.12
C SER A 236 -12.19 -16.91 22.97
N SER A 237 -12.74 -15.76 23.36
CA SER A 237 -12.46 -15.08 24.63
C SER A 237 -11.20 -14.22 24.73
N ALA A 238 -10.97 -13.33 23.75
CA ALA A 238 -10.20 -12.10 23.93
C ALA A 238 -11.07 -10.86 23.61
N SER A 239 -12.00 -10.57 24.53
CA SER A 239 -12.57 -9.27 24.87
C SER A 239 -13.18 -8.39 23.76
N GLY A 240 -14.50 -8.20 23.77
CA GLY A 240 -15.18 -7.16 22.97
C GLY A 240 -14.66 -5.72 23.19
N LEU A 241 -13.85 -5.48 24.23
CA LEU A 241 -13.10 -4.24 24.47
C LEU A 241 -11.90 -4.06 23.51
N GLN A 242 -11.24 -5.15 23.10
CA GLN A 242 -10.14 -5.09 22.14
C GLN A 242 -10.67 -4.73 20.74
N ASP A 243 -11.82 -5.29 20.34
CA ASP A 243 -12.49 -4.90 19.09
C ASP A 243 -12.98 -3.45 19.13
N PHE A 244 -13.53 -2.98 20.27
CA PHE A 244 -13.90 -1.57 20.46
C PHE A 244 -12.75 -0.59 20.24
N GLY A 245 -11.58 -0.88 20.83
CA GLY A 245 -10.41 -0.01 20.73
C GLY A 245 -9.94 0.15 19.28
N TRP A 246 -9.95 -0.93 18.50
CA TRP A 246 -9.53 -0.90 17.09
C TRP A 246 -10.57 -0.27 16.17
N ASP A 247 -11.86 -0.43 16.43
CA ASP A 247 -12.91 0.27 15.69
C ASP A 247 -12.93 1.77 15.98
N LEU A 248 -12.71 2.18 17.23
CA LEU A 248 -12.52 3.58 17.60
C LEU A 248 -11.27 4.16 16.93
N TYR A 249 -10.16 3.42 16.93
CA TYR A 249 -8.95 3.80 16.21
C TYR A 249 -9.21 4.01 14.72
N LEU A 250 -9.88 3.04 14.06
CA LEU A 250 -10.25 3.15 12.64
C LEU A 250 -11.10 4.39 12.37
N LEU A 251 -12.10 4.65 13.22
CA LEU A 251 -12.97 5.81 13.07
C LEU A 251 -12.18 7.11 13.16
N LEU A 252 -11.36 7.26 14.22
CA LEU A 252 -10.58 8.47 14.47
C LEU A 252 -9.55 8.71 13.36
N VAL A 253 -8.82 7.68 12.94
CA VAL A 253 -7.86 7.76 11.85
C VAL A 253 -8.54 8.12 10.53
N SER A 254 -9.67 7.50 10.21
CA SER A 254 -10.41 7.77 8.98
C SER A 254 -10.90 9.22 8.93
N LEU A 255 -11.49 9.72 10.02
CA LEU A 255 -11.90 11.12 10.14
C LEU A 255 -10.71 12.08 10.04
N ALA A 256 -9.60 11.77 10.72
CA ALA A 256 -8.38 12.58 10.66
C ALA A 256 -7.83 12.64 9.23
N LEU A 257 -7.76 11.53 8.51
CA LEU A 257 -7.30 11.48 7.12
C LEU A 257 -8.24 12.25 6.19
N ILE A 258 -9.56 12.14 6.35
CA ILE A 258 -10.53 12.95 5.58
C ILE A 258 -10.34 14.44 5.88
N TRP A 259 -10.21 14.81 7.16
CA TRP A 259 -10.04 16.20 7.58
C TRP A 259 -8.74 16.80 7.05
N ILE A 260 -7.60 16.12 7.22
CA ILE A 260 -6.29 16.54 6.69
C ILE A 260 -6.35 16.59 5.16
N GLY A 261 -6.93 15.58 4.49
CA GLY A 261 -7.07 15.54 3.04
C GLY A 261 -7.88 16.72 2.49
N SER A 262 -8.92 17.13 3.22
CA SER A 262 -9.72 18.31 2.87
C SER A 262 -8.95 19.63 3.01
N ARG A 263 -8.07 19.74 4.02
CA ARG A 263 -7.26 20.93 4.31
C ARG A 263 -6.05 21.08 3.38
N VAL A 264 -5.34 19.98 3.14
CA VAL A 264 -4.05 19.96 2.43
C VAL A 264 -4.24 19.78 0.91
N ARG A 265 -5.49 19.60 0.43
CA ARG A 265 -5.82 19.28 -0.98
C ARG A 265 -5.12 18.02 -1.50
N ALA A 266 -4.67 17.14 -0.60
CA ALA A 266 -4.11 15.84 -0.94
C ALA A 266 -5.26 14.86 -1.22
N ARG A 267 -5.65 14.74 -2.50
CA ARG A 267 -6.78 13.91 -2.93
C ARG A 267 -6.65 12.45 -2.48
N GLY A 268 -5.43 11.90 -2.54
CA GLY A 268 -5.11 10.53 -2.10
C GLY A 268 -5.50 10.26 -0.65
N LEU A 269 -5.15 11.18 0.25
CA LEU A 269 -5.43 11.04 1.68
C LEU A 269 -6.94 10.99 1.98
N GLY A 270 -7.73 11.79 1.24
CA GLY A 270 -9.19 11.81 1.35
C GLY A 270 -9.83 10.48 0.90
N TYR A 271 -9.34 9.90 -0.20
CA TYR A 271 -9.82 8.58 -0.67
C TYR A 271 -9.47 7.47 0.32
N VAL A 272 -8.26 7.49 0.85
CA VAL A 272 -7.80 6.53 1.87
C VAL A 272 -8.69 6.66 3.12
N GLY A 273 -8.90 7.87 3.65
CA GLY A 273 -9.80 8.09 4.78
C GLY A 273 -11.25 7.64 4.51
N GLY A 274 -11.76 7.84 3.30
CA GLY A 274 -13.08 7.34 2.88
C GLY A 274 -13.17 5.81 2.88
N ALA A 275 -12.13 5.13 2.39
CA ALA A 275 -12.06 3.67 2.43
C ALA A 275 -12.00 3.13 3.88
N GLY A 276 -11.28 3.83 4.77
CA GLY A 276 -11.25 3.50 6.20
C GLY A 276 -12.62 3.64 6.87
N LEU A 277 -13.39 4.67 6.50
CA LEU A 277 -14.75 4.86 6.99
C LEU A 277 -15.69 3.73 6.53
N LEU A 278 -15.55 3.30 5.27
CA LEU A 278 -16.30 2.16 4.75
C LEU A 278 -15.93 0.86 5.48
N ALA A 279 -14.65 0.64 5.74
CA ALA A 279 -14.20 -0.51 6.51
C ALA A 279 -14.73 -0.49 7.95
N PHE A 280 -14.76 0.68 8.59
CA PHE A 280 -15.38 0.87 9.90
C PHE A 280 -16.89 0.52 9.87
N LEU A 281 -17.63 0.99 8.86
CA LEU A 281 -19.06 0.67 8.72
C LEU A 281 -19.30 -0.83 8.53
N LEU A 282 -18.46 -1.52 7.75
CA LEU A 282 -18.52 -2.97 7.58
C LEU A 282 -18.19 -3.70 8.88
N SER A 283 -17.20 -3.24 9.65
CA SER A 283 -16.83 -3.79 10.97
C SER A 283 -18.03 -3.75 11.92
N VAL A 284 -18.60 -2.56 12.09
CA VAL A 284 -19.75 -2.32 12.97
C VAL A 284 -20.97 -3.10 12.48
N GLY A 285 -21.25 -3.08 11.18
CA GLY A 285 -22.36 -3.84 10.58
C GLY A 285 -22.26 -5.33 10.85
N ALA A 286 -21.08 -5.94 10.66
CA ALA A 286 -20.86 -7.35 10.94
C ALA A 286 -21.09 -7.70 12.42
N GLN A 287 -20.76 -6.80 13.35
CA GLN A 287 -21.02 -6.99 14.77
C GLN A 287 -22.51 -6.89 15.10
N LEU A 288 -23.25 -5.93 14.51
CA LEU A 288 -24.70 -5.83 14.66
C LEU A 288 -25.41 -7.10 14.17
N THR A 289 -25.02 -7.64 13.01
CA THR A 289 -25.62 -8.88 12.49
C THR A 289 -25.38 -10.08 13.42
N ARG A 290 -24.20 -10.16 14.06
CA ARG A 290 -23.91 -11.20 15.05
C ARG A 290 -24.80 -11.08 16.30
N LEU A 291 -25.03 -9.85 16.77
CA LEU A 291 -25.93 -9.56 17.90
C LEU A 291 -27.38 -9.96 17.59
N GLU A 292 -27.88 -9.67 16.39
CA GLU A 292 -29.24 -10.04 15.96
C GLU A 292 -29.42 -11.55 15.79
N SER A 293 -28.35 -12.27 15.41
CA SER A 293 -28.38 -13.73 15.20
C SER A 293 -28.41 -14.57 16.50
N GLY A 294 -28.50 -13.94 17.68
CA GLY A 294 -28.69 -14.65 18.95
C GLY A 294 -27.43 -15.26 19.57
N ALA A 295 -26.25 -15.02 18.98
CA ALA A 295 -24.97 -15.34 19.61
C ALA A 295 -24.67 -14.29 20.69
N MET A 296 -25.28 -14.39 21.88
CA MET A 296 -25.02 -13.47 22.99
C MET A 296 -23.83 -13.95 23.84
N PRO A 297 -22.71 -13.20 23.92
CA PRO A 297 -21.88 -13.19 25.11
C PRO A 297 -22.60 -12.35 26.18
N SER A 298 -22.93 -12.99 27.31
CA SER A 298 -23.49 -12.36 28.50
C SER A 298 -22.43 -11.52 29.21
N SER A 299 -22.31 -10.25 28.86
CA SER A 299 -22.02 -9.11 29.76
C SER A 299 -21.45 -7.93 28.96
N SER A 300 -22.15 -6.78 29.09
CA SER A 300 -21.76 -5.39 28.73
C SER A 300 -20.77 -5.27 27.58
N VAL A 301 -21.14 -4.86 26.37
CA VAL A 301 -21.49 -3.48 26.04
C VAL A 301 -22.30 -3.51 24.73
N VAL A 302 -23.63 -3.44 24.80
CA VAL A 302 -24.50 -3.60 23.62
C VAL A 302 -24.71 -2.28 22.84
N GLY A 303 -24.23 -1.14 23.34
CA GLY A 303 -24.51 0.18 22.75
C GLY A 303 -23.36 0.88 22.01
N TRP A 304 -22.12 0.37 22.08
CA TRP A 304 -20.95 1.11 21.59
C TRP A 304 -20.87 1.25 20.06
N PRO A 305 -21.29 0.27 19.22
CA PRO A 305 -21.15 0.43 17.77
C PRO A 305 -22.07 1.56 17.26
N LEU A 306 -23.27 1.67 17.84
CA LEU A 306 -24.20 2.79 17.64
C LEU A 306 -23.61 4.13 18.10
N ALA A 307 -22.94 4.16 19.25
CA ALA A 307 -22.25 5.36 19.73
C ALA A 307 -21.11 5.79 18.79
N LEU A 308 -20.35 4.85 18.22
CA LEU A 308 -19.28 5.18 17.27
C LEU A 308 -19.84 5.65 15.92
N VAL A 309 -20.94 5.07 15.43
CA VAL A 309 -21.62 5.53 14.21
C VAL A 309 -22.14 6.96 14.39
N THR A 310 -22.77 7.26 15.53
CA THR A 310 -23.25 8.62 15.81
C THR A 310 -22.09 9.60 15.98
N LEU A 311 -20.99 9.22 16.63
CA LEU A 311 -19.77 10.02 16.73
C LEU A 311 -19.15 10.29 15.35
N GLY A 312 -19.09 9.28 14.48
CA GLY A 312 -18.60 9.41 13.10
C GLY A 312 -19.45 10.37 12.27
N LEU A 313 -20.78 10.23 12.34
CA LEU A 313 -21.73 11.14 11.70
C LEU A 313 -21.57 12.59 12.20
N ALA A 314 -21.45 12.77 13.51
CA ALA A 314 -21.23 14.09 14.11
C ALA A 314 -19.92 14.72 13.63
N GLY A 315 -18.84 13.94 13.57
CA GLY A 315 -17.55 14.41 13.10
C GLY A 315 -17.53 14.78 11.61
N LEU A 316 -18.32 14.11 10.77
CA LEU A 316 -18.50 14.48 9.36
C LEU A 316 -19.34 15.75 9.17
N MET A 317 -20.27 16.04 10.08
CA MET A 317 -21.14 17.23 10.02
C MET A 317 -20.50 18.50 10.60
N ALA A 318 -19.56 18.36 11.54
CA ALA A 318 -18.90 19.50 12.19
C ALA A 318 -18.27 20.52 11.21
N PRO A 319 -17.57 20.12 10.13
CA PRO A 319 -17.01 21.06 9.16
C PRO A 319 -18.08 21.82 8.34
N VAL A 320 -19.23 21.20 8.08
CA VAL A 320 -20.34 21.79 7.31
C VAL A 320 -21.03 22.88 8.13
N LEU A 321 -21.17 22.67 9.44
CA LEU A 321 -21.79 23.62 10.36
C LEU A 321 -20.90 24.84 10.63
N LEU A 322 -19.58 24.64 10.75
CA LEU A 322 -18.63 25.76 10.92
C LEU A 322 -18.61 26.68 9.68
N ARG A 323 -18.75 26.11 8.48
CA ARG A 323 -18.75 26.88 7.23
C ARG A 323 -19.97 27.80 7.05
N ARG A 324 -21.08 27.51 7.73
CA ARG A 324 -22.32 28.32 7.69
C ARG A 324 -22.33 29.48 8.68
N ARG A 325 -21.37 29.53 9.61
CA ARG A 325 -21.27 30.63 10.59
C ARG A 325 -20.37 31.78 10.13
N GLU A 326 -19.59 31.58 9.07
CA GLU A 326 -18.66 32.57 8.51
C GLU A 326 -19.17 33.21 7.20
N SER A 327 -20.41 32.90 6.79
CA SER A 327 -21.13 33.51 5.67
C SER A 327 -22.30 34.34 6.17
#